data_AF-A0A6A5V5V0-F1
#
_entry.id   AF-A0A6A5V5V0-F1
#
_cell.length_a   1.000
_cell.length_b   1.000
_cell.length_c   1.000
_cell.angle_alpha   90.00
_cell.angle_beta   90.00
_cell.angle_gamma   90.00
#
_symmetry.space_group_name_H-M   'P 1'
#
loop_
_entity.id
_entity.type
_entity.pdbx_description
1 polymer ?
#
loop_
_entity_poly.entity_id
_entity_poly.type
_entity_poly.pdbx_seq_one_letter_code
_entity_poly.pdbx_strand_id
1 'polypeptide(L)'
;MAPPKILDSHIHLWPSTATSSTDHAWMTPGFFLAKQHGIQEYDAATRSAPVQPAGFVYVETDRYIPSSTPDIPAEDAPEAKREKLKSWAKAPLAELAYLRRLVTGEVQEGDGAGEGDGQRAKGLVVWAPFHVSGELFEVYLELAREVLGQQAWGRVVGFRYLLQGRSAEEVKGIIGNAWFVKNIKTVCEKGERRRAFDVGVDAHRDGVETVEAVARLVEQTGEGVNFVLNHLCKPDLSTPEWGGFERWKTALGRLSSHPNLYMKLSGALNEFSPNQTPPNKVDILKALTPYLDHVLQNFGAHRILFGSDWPVCNVGGPKGEQGNWGYWVEVVESWVKEKGLSEGEKEWVWGKTAASAYEIGEF
;
A
#
# COMPACT_ATOMS: atom_id res chain seq x y z
N MET A 1 -2.20 13.89 24.48
CA MET A 1 -3.24 14.33 23.52
C MET A 1 -2.99 13.57 22.23
N ALA A 2 -3.99 13.38 21.37
CA ALA A 2 -3.71 12.85 20.03
C ALA A 2 -2.76 13.83 19.29
N PRO A 3 -1.93 13.34 18.36
CA PRO A 3 -0.96 14.19 17.67
C PRO A 3 -1.70 15.24 16.84
N PRO A 4 -1.09 16.42 16.62
CA PRO A 4 -1.77 17.52 15.95
C PRO A 4 -2.08 17.23 14.47
N LYS A 5 -1.42 16.25 13.82
CA LYS A 5 -1.59 15.92 12.39
C LYS A 5 -1.30 14.44 12.10
N ILE A 6 -2.17 13.80 11.31
CA ILE A 6 -2.00 12.44 10.80
C ILE A 6 -1.84 12.49 9.27
N LEU A 7 -0.84 11.77 8.74
CA LEU A 7 -0.75 11.43 7.32
C LEU A 7 -1.08 9.94 7.18
N ASP A 8 -2.24 9.63 6.64
CA ASP A 8 -2.66 8.24 6.43
C ASP A 8 -1.91 7.65 5.23
N SER A 9 -0.85 6.90 5.49
CA SER A 9 0.07 6.42 4.46
C SER A 9 -0.47 5.32 3.55
N HIS A 10 -1.69 4.83 3.80
CA HIS A 10 -2.23 3.70 3.09
C HIS A 10 -3.74 3.73 3.07
N ILE A 11 -4.29 4.27 1.99
CA ILE A 11 -5.71 4.12 1.66
C ILE A 11 -5.88 3.64 0.23
N HIS A 12 -7.06 3.11 -0.05
CA HIS A 12 -7.50 2.68 -1.36
C HIS A 12 -8.79 3.42 -1.73
N LEU A 13 -8.86 3.89 -2.97
CA LEU A 13 -10.03 4.59 -3.51
C LEU A 13 -10.42 3.97 -4.86
N TRP A 14 -11.71 3.86 -5.13
CA TRP A 14 -12.21 3.47 -6.46
C TRP A 14 -13.61 4.03 -6.74
N PRO A 15 -13.88 4.43 -8.00
CA PRO A 15 -15.17 4.98 -8.41
C PRO A 15 -16.26 3.91 -8.48
N SER A 16 -17.53 4.33 -8.56
CA SER A 16 -18.69 3.45 -8.76
C SER A 16 -18.62 2.64 -10.06
N THR A 17 -17.85 3.09 -11.05
CA THR A 17 -17.63 2.37 -12.32
C THR A 17 -16.60 1.25 -12.21
N ALA A 18 -15.99 1.07 -11.04
CA ALA A 18 -14.87 0.17 -10.80
C ALA A 18 -15.18 -0.79 -9.64
N THR A 19 -16.38 -1.37 -9.63
CA THR A 19 -16.89 -2.16 -8.50
C THR A 19 -17.25 -3.59 -8.91
N SER A 20 -16.57 -4.14 -9.92
CA SER A 20 -16.90 -5.43 -10.52
C SER A 20 -15.65 -6.33 -10.65
N SER A 21 -15.87 -7.63 -10.89
CA SER A 21 -14.78 -8.58 -11.14
C SER A 21 -14.00 -8.30 -12.43
N THR A 22 -14.59 -7.55 -13.38
CA THR A 22 -13.88 -7.12 -14.60
C THR A 22 -12.97 -5.91 -14.39
N ASP A 23 -13.13 -5.25 -13.25
CA ASP A 23 -12.37 -4.07 -12.84
C ASP A 23 -11.30 -4.44 -11.80
N HIS A 24 -11.66 -5.35 -10.89
CA HIS A 24 -10.83 -5.88 -9.81
C HIS A 24 -11.03 -7.38 -9.73
N ALA A 25 -10.01 -8.18 -10.01
CA ALA A 25 -10.15 -9.64 -10.03
C ALA A 25 -10.63 -10.23 -8.68
N TRP A 26 -10.33 -9.54 -7.58
CA TRP A 26 -10.71 -9.93 -6.22
C TRP A 26 -12.15 -9.55 -5.82
N MET A 27 -12.82 -8.68 -6.57
CA MET A 27 -14.21 -8.27 -6.24
C MET A 27 -15.20 -9.34 -6.68
N THR A 28 -15.89 -9.95 -5.71
CA THR A 28 -17.00 -10.86 -5.98
C THR A 28 -18.35 -10.15 -5.84
N PRO A 29 -19.37 -10.49 -6.65
CA PRO A 29 -20.70 -9.90 -6.51
C PRO A 29 -21.27 -10.07 -5.10
N GLY A 30 -21.76 -8.98 -4.51
CA GLY A 30 -22.31 -8.98 -3.15
C GLY A 30 -21.26 -8.85 -2.04
N PHE A 31 -19.96 -8.84 -2.36
CA PHE A 31 -18.95 -8.46 -1.40
C PHE A 31 -19.12 -6.99 -1.01
N PHE A 32 -19.06 -6.67 0.29
CA PHE A 32 -19.47 -5.35 0.77
C PHE A 32 -18.55 -4.20 0.31
N LEU A 33 -17.31 -4.51 -0.08
CA LEU A 33 -16.38 -3.55 -0.71
C LEU A 33 -16.63 -3.35 -2.21
N ALA A 34 -17.46 -4.17 -2.85
CA ALA A 34 -17.83 -4.05 -4.27
C ALA A 34 -18.87 -2.93 -4.49
N LYS A 35 -18.54 -1.73 -4.02
CA LYS A 35 -19.29 -0.47 -4.16
C LYS A 35 -18.29 0.70 -4.19
N GLN A 36 -18.76 1.91 -4.51
CA GLN A 36 -17.91 3.10 -4.53
C GLN A 36 -17.23 3.34 -3.16
N HIS A 37 -15.94 3.63 -3.19
CA HIS A 37 -15.17 4.09 -2.04
C HIS A 37 -14.27 5.25 -2.48
N GLY A 38 -14.81 6.47 -2.43
CA GLY A 38 -14.11 7.69 -2.79
C GLY A 38 -13.68 8.52 -1.58
N ILE A 39 -13.23 9.73 -1.86
CA ILE A 39 -12.72 10.69 -0.86
C ILE A 39 -13.83 11.13 0.11
N GLN A 40 -15.07 11.26 -0.35
CA GLN A 40 -16.22 11.64 0.48
C GLN A 40 -16.62 10.53 1.46
N GLU A 41 -16.57 9.26 1.04
CA GLU A 41 -16.79 8.14 1.95
C GLU A 41 -15.65 8.00 2.97
N TYR A 42 -14.41 8.27 2.54
CA TYR A 42 -13.27 8.36 3.46
C TYR A 42 -13.48 9.46 4.51
N ASP A 43 -13.91 10.66 4.09
CA ASP A 43 -14.25 11.75 5.01
C ASP A 43 -15.35 11.43 6.00
N ALA A 44 -16.38 10.70 5.55
CA ALA A 44 -17.44 10.24 6.44
C ALA A 44 -16.85 9.30 7.51
N ALA A 45 -16.00 8.35 7.10
CA ALA A 45 -15.39 7.35 7.99
C ALA A 45 -14.39 7.96 8.98
N THR A 46 -13.75 9.09 8.65
CA THR A 46 -12.80 9.77 9.55
C THR A 46 -13.48 10.78 10.45
N ARG A 47 -14.67 11.30 10.10
CA ARG A 47 -15.34 12.43 10.77
C ARG A 47 -15.51 12.28 12.27
N SER A 48 -15.78 11.06 12.74
CA SER A 48 -16.02 10.77 14.15
C SER A 48 -14.73 10.65 14.97
N ALA A 49 -13.57 10.58 14.30
CA ALA A 49 -12.31 10.42 14.97
C ALA A 49 -11.83 11.71 15.65
N PRO A 50 -11.09 11.61 16.78
CA PRO A 50 -10.61 12.76 17.52
C PRO A 50 -9.67 13.69 16.73
N VAL A 51 -8.99 13.14 15.72
CA VAL A 51 -8.08 13.85 14.82
C VAL A 51 -8.41 13.47 13.39
N GLN A 52 -8.66 14.48 12.56
CA GLN A 52 -8.84 14.29 11.13
C GLN A 52 -7.48 14.11 10.45
N PRO A 53 -7.36 13.24 9.44
CA PRO A 53 -6.14 13.13 8.65
C PRO A 53 -5.91 14.43 7.88
N ALA A 54 -4.69 14.96 7.96
CA ALA A 54 -4.26 16.14 7.21
C ALA A 54 -4.12 15.83 5.71
N GLY A 55 -3.89 14.56 5.39
CA GLY A 55 -3.94 14.01 4.05
C GLY A 55 -3.69 12.51 4.07
N PHE A 56 -3.58 11.94 2.88
CA PHE A 56 -3.36 10.51 2.70
C PHE A 56 -2.42 10.22 1.53
N VAL A 57 -1.86 9.01 1.55
CA VAL A 57 -1.18 8.38 0.41
C VAL A 57 -2.10 7.30 -0.13
N TYR A 58 -2.53 7.50 -1.38
CA TYR A 58 -3.27 6.50 -2.13
C TYR A 58 -2.35 5.35 -2.53
N VAL A 59 -2.85 4.12 -2.47
CA VAL A 59 -2.17 2.93 -2.97
C VAL A 59 -3.07 2.21 -3.98
N GLU A 60 -2.48 1.79 -5.11
CA GLU A 60 -3.15 1.04 -6.18
C GLU A 60 -3.98 -0.14 -5.66
N THR A 61 -5.01 -0.52 -6.40
CA THR A 61 -6.09 -1.38 -5.86
C THR A 61 -6.12 -2.80 -6.42
N ASP A 62 -5.02 -3.26 -7.02
CA ASP A 62 -4.91 -4.57 -7.68
C ASP A 62 -5.97 -4.71 -8.79
N ARG A 63 -5.94 -3.76 -9.73
CA ARG A 63 -6.82 -3.71 -10.90
C ARG A 63 -6.65 -4.97 -11.75
N TYR A 64 -7.75 -5.41 -12.37
CA TYR A 64 -7.76 -6.59 -13.22
C TYR A 64 -6.71 -6.51 -14.34
N ILE A 65 -5.94 -7.60 -14.51
CA ILE A 65 -5.08 -7.85 -15.66
C ILE A 65 -5.47 -9.19 -16.28
N PRO A 66 -5.57 -9.30 -17.62
CA PRO A 66 -6.09 -10.49 -18.28
C PRO A 66 -5.11 -11.68 -18.24
N SER A 67 -3.83 -11.41 -18.02
CA SER A 67 -2.77 -12.41 -17.91
C SER A 67 -1.62 -11.87 -17.07
N SER A 68 -0.82 -12.75 -16.48
CA SER A 68 0.36 -12.35 -15.70
C SER A 68 1.41 -11.62 -16.53
N THR A 69 1.58 -11.99 -17.80
CA THR A 69 2.51 -11.35 -18.75
C THR A 69 1.75 -11.00 -20.03
N PRO A 70 1.98 -9.81 -20.62
CA PRO A 70 1.36 -9.45 -21.89
C PRO A 70 1.90 -10.31 -23.04
N ASP A 71 1.02 -10.73 -23.94
CA ASP A 71 1.39 -11.41 -25.19
C ASP A 71 1.82 -10.39 -26.26
N ILE A 72 3.04 -9.87 -26.12
CA ILE A 72 3.61 -8.84 -27.00
C ILE A 72 5.00 -9.30 -27.46
N PRO A 73 5.13 -9.73 -28.72
CA PRO A 73 6.42 -10.10 -29.32
C PRO A 73 7.44 -8.95 -29.32
N ALA A 74 8.72 -9.30 -29.20
CA ALA A 74 9.81 -8.32 -29.18
C ALA A 74 10.01 -7.64 -30.55
N GLU A 75 9.61 -8.32 -31.63
CA GLU A 75 9.67 -7.87 -33.01
C GLU A 75 8.51 -6.96 -33.44
N ASP A 76 7.46 -6.83 -32.60
CA ASP A 76 6.35 -5.93 -32.89
C ASP A 76 6.84 -4.49 -33.09
N ALA A 77 6.23 -3.78 -34.03
CA ALA A 77 6.48 -2.34 -34.20
C ALA A 77 6.11 -1.55 -32.92
N PRO A 78 6.79 -0.44 -32.61
CA PRO A 78 6.54 0.34 -31.39
C PRO A 78 5.07 0.70 -31.16
N GLU A 79 4.35 1.10 -32.21
CA GLU A 79 2.93 1.46 -32.14
C GLU A 79 2.06 0.24 -31.81
N ALA A 80 2.39 -0.93 -32.37
CA ALA A 80 1.68 -2.17 -32.08
C ALA A 80 1.91 -2.62 -30.62
N LYS A 81 3.15 -2.51 -30.12
CA LYS A 81 3.48 -2.76 -28.71
C LYS A 81 2.66 -1.85 -27.80
N ARG A 82 2.61 -0.55 -28.12
CA ARG A 82 1.85 0.44 -27.35
C ARG A 82 0.36 0.10 -27.27
N GLU A 83 -0.29 -0.19 -28.39
CA GLU A 83 -1.73 -0.51 -28.41
C GLU A 83 -2.05 -1.83 -27.70
N LYS A 84 -1.24 -2.88 -27.91
CA LYS A 84 -1.41 -4.15 -27.19
C LYS A 84 -1.22 -3.97 -25.68
N LEU A 85 -0.22 -3.19 -25.26
CA LEU A 85 0.04 -2.93 -23.85
C LEU A 85 -1.07 -2.10 -23.20
N LYS A 86 -1.59 -1.10 -23.92
CA LYS A 86 -2.76 -0.32 -23.50
C LYS A 86 -3.99 -1.19 -23.31
N SER A 87 -4.21 -2.15 -24.20
CA SER A 87 -5.30 -3.12 -24.08
C SER A 87 -5.11 -4.07 -22.90
N TRP A 88 -3.90 -4.60 -22.72
CA TRP A 88 -3.55 -5.52 -21.63
C TRP A 88 -3.66 -4.84 -20.26
N ALA A 89 -3.15 -3.61 -20.11
CA ALA A 89 -3.18 -2.84 -18.88
C ALA A 89 -4.40 -1.91 -18.77
N LYS A 90 -5.52 -2.22 -19.43
CA LYS A 90 -6.70 -1.35 -19.50
C LYS A 90 -7.21 -0.91 -18.12
N ALA A 91 -7.37 -1.83 -17.17
CA ALA A 91 -7.94 -1.50 -15.86
C ALA A 91 -6.95 -0.72 -14.95
N PRO A 92 -5.64 -1.04 -14.91
CA PRO A 92 -4.64 -0.17 -14.28
C PRO A 92 -4.59 1.24 -14.89
N LEU A 93 -4.66 1.37 -16.22
CA LEU A 93 -4.68 2.69 -16.86
C LEU A 93 -5.98 3.45 -16.54
N ALA A 94 -7.13 2.76 -16.44
CA ALA A 94 -8.38 3.39 -16.02
C ALA A 94 -8.31 3.93 -14.58
N GLU A 95 -7.60 3.24 -13.69
CA GLU A 95 -7.31 3.72 -12.33
C GLU A 95 -6.48 5.01 -12.34
N LEU A 96 -5.44 5.10 -13.19
CA LEU A 96 -4.68 6.34 -13.37
C LEU A 96 -5.55 7.49 -13.89
N ALA A 97 -6.48 7.21 -14.81
CA ALA A 97 -7.41 8.21 -15.29
C ALA A 97 -8.36 8.72 -14.18
N TYR A 98 -8.78 7.83 -13.27
CA TYR A 98 -9.53 8.22 -12.07
C TYR A 98 -8.70 9.11 -11.15
N LEU A 99 -7.46 8.72 -10.83
CA LEU A 99 -6.56 9.52 -9.99
C LEU A 99 -6.27 10.90 -10.58
N ARG A 100 -6.13 11.01 -11.90
CA ARG A 100 -6.00 12.29 -12.59
C ARG A 100 -7.18 13.21 -12.28
N ARG A 101 -8.42 12.72 -12.42
CA ARG A 101 -9.63 13.51 -12.14
C ARG A 101 -9.67 13.99 -10.70
N LEU A 102 -9.34 13.11 -9.74
CA LEU A 102 -9.26 13.49 -8.34
C LEU A 102 -8.26 14.65 -8.11
N VAL A 103 -7.03 14.51 -8.63
CA VAL A 103 -5.96 15.50 -8.38
C VAL A 103 -6.17 16.82 -9.13
N THR A 104 -6.76 16.77 -10.32
CA THR A 104 -7.01 17.95 -11.16
C THR A 104 -8.31 18.67 -10.81
N GLY A 105 -9.21 18.03 -10.06
CA GLY A 105 -10.54 18.56 -9.75
C GLY A 105 -11.56 18.34 -10.87
N GLU A 106 -11.19 17.65 -11.96
CA GLU A 106 -12.08 17.27 -13.07
C GLU A 106 -13.00 16.08 -12.69
N VAL A 107 -13.55 16.11 -11.47
CA VAL A 107 -14.29 15.01 -10.87
C VAL A 107 -15.60 14.74 -11.62
N GLN A 108 -15.93 13.47 -11.82
CA GLN A 108 -17.14 13.01 -12.50
C GLN A 108 -18.13 12.37 -11.52
N GLU A 109 -19.39 12.26 -11.95
CA GLU A 109 -20.39 11.50 -11.22
C GLU A 109 -19.91 10.06 -11.01
N GLY A 110 -19.97 9.57 -9.77
CA GLY A 110 -19.46 8.23 -9.41
C GLY A 110 -18.00 8.18 -8.97
N ASP A 111 -17.25 9.29 -8.97
CA ASP A 111 -15.87 9.31 -8.47
C ASP A 111 -15.76 9.29 -6.93
N GLY A 112 -16.87 9.61 -6.24
CA GLY A 112 -16.91 9.75 -4.78
C GLY A 112 -16.05 10.89 -4.25
N ALA A 113 -15.91 11.98 -5.02
CA ALA A 113 -15.18 13.18 -4.62
C ALA A 113 -15.95 14.44 -5.07
N GLY A 114 -15.69 15.54 -4.39
CA GLY A 114 -16.08 16.89 -4.77
C GLY A 114 -14.90 17.70 -5.31
N GLU A 115 -15.18 18.90 -5.79
CA GLU A 115 -14.15 19.85 -6.21
C GLU A 115 -13.21 20.18 -5.03
N GLY A 116 -11.90 20.05 -5.22
CA GLY A 116 -10.89 20.34 -4.20
C GLY A 116 -10.57 19.20 -3.24
N ASP A 117 -11.41 18.16 -3.13
CA ASP A 117 -11.20 17.01 -2.24
C ASP A 117 -9.84 16.32 -2.49
N GLY A 118 -9.42 16.24 -3.75
CA GLY A 118 -8.15 15.65 -4.16
C GLY A 118 -6.89 16.36 -3.63
N GLN A 119 -7.00 17.57 -3.07
CA GLN A 119 -5.88 18.24 -2.41
C GLN A 119 -5.32 17.45 -1.21
N ARG A 120 -6.15 16.57 -0.62
CA ARG A 120 -5.75 15.68 0.48
C ARG A 120 -4.94 14.46 0.03
N ALA A 121 -4.93 14.13 -1.27
CA ALA A 121 -4.04 13.13 -1.83
C ALA A 121 -2.60 13.69 -1.90
N LYS A 122 -1.84 13.47 -0.83
CA LYS A 122 -0.45 13.98 -0.71
C LYS A 122 0.54 13.12 -1.49
N GLY A 123 0.20 11.86 -1.74
CA GLY A 123 0.98 10.98 -2.59
C GLY A 123 0.14 9.89 -3.27
N LEU A 124 0.60 9.44 -4.42
CA LEU A 124 0.06 8.32 -5.18
C LEU A 124 1.13 7.23 -5.29
N VAL A 125 0.83 6.04 -4.77
CA VAL A 125 1.57 4.80 -5.02
C VAL A 125 0.81 4.03 -6.09
N VAL A 126 1.33 4.03 -7.32
CA VAL A 126 0.62 3.49 -8.49
C VAL A 126 1.17 2.14 -8.93
N TRP A 127 0.38 1.35 -9.64
CA TRP A 127 0.84 0.07 -10.16
C TRP A 127 1.78 0.23 -11.37
N ALA A 128 2.73 -0.70 -11.55
CA ALA A 128 3.48 -0.85 -12.80
C ALA A 128 3.96 -2.30 -13.01
N PRO A 129 4.11 -2.79 -14.26
CA PRO A 129 4.45 -4.18 -14.57
C PRO A 129 5.96 -4.41 -14.54
N PHE A 130 6.59 -4.39 -13.37
CA PHE A 130 8.06 -4.42 -13.25
C PHE A 130 8.75 -5.65 -13.88
N HIS A 131 8.05 -6.78 -14.04
CA HIS A 131 8.61 -8.03 -14.55
C HIS A 131 8.72 -8.10 -16.08
N VAL A 132 8.12 -7.17 -16.83
CA VAL A 132 8.22 -7.14 -18.30
C VAL A 132 9.59 -6.59 -18.73
N SER A 133 9.93 -6.77 -20.01
CA SER A 133 11.19 -6.25 -20.57
C SER A 133 11.33 -4.74 -20.35
N GLY A 134 12.57 -4.23 -20.29
CA GLY A 134 12.81 -2.79 -20.11
C GLY A 134 12.11 -1.92 -21.15
N GLU A 135 12.08 -2.37 -22.41
CA GLU A 135 11.37 -1.69 -23.50
C GLU A 135 9.86 -1.61 -23.23
N LEU A 136 9.20 -2.73 -22.91
CA LEU A 136 7.76 -2.73 -22.62
C LEU A 136 7.44 -1.93 -21.35
N PHE A 137 8.33 -1.95 -20.37
CA PHE A 137 8.18 -1.18 -19.14
C PHE A 137 8.27 0.32 -19.41
N GLU A 138 9.20 0.77 -20.27
CA GLU A 138 9.29 2.16 -20.71
C GLU A 138 8.03 2.61 -21.45
N VAL A 139 7.52 1.79 -22.38
CA VAL A 139 6.25 2.06 -23.08
C VAL A 139 5.08 2.15 -22.10
N TYR A 140 5.03 1.28 -21.08
CA TYR A 140 4.01 1.36 -20.04
C TYR A 140 4.10 2.69 -19.27
N LEU A 141 5.30 3.10 -18.85
CA LEU A 141 5.49 4.34 -18.10
C LEU A 141 5.10 5.58 -18.92
N GLU A 142 5.34 5.57 -20.23
CA GLU A 142 4.85 6.64 -21.11
C GLU A 142 3.32 6.68 -21.17
N LEU A 143 2.65 5.54 -21.34
CA LEU A 143 1.20 5.45 -21.28
C LEU A 143 0.66 5.92 -19.92
N ALA A 144 1.28 5.49 -18.83
CA ALA A 144 0.89 5.88 -17.48
C ALA A 144 1.02 7.40 -17.27
N ARG A 145 2.12 8.01 -17.72
CA ARG A 145 2.33 9.47 -17.69
C ARG A 145 1.30 10.23 -18.52
N GLU A 146 1.01 9.75 -19.72
CA GLU A 146 0.02 10.37 -20.62
C GLU A 146 -1.37 10.35 -20.00
N VAL A 147 -1.79 9.20 -19.48
CA VAL A 147 -3.11 9.03 -18.87
C VAL A 147 -3.25 9.84 -17.59
N LEU A 148 -2.26 9.76 -16.70
CA LEU A 148 -2.28 10.46 -15.41
C LEU A 148 -2.12 11.98 -15.58
N GLY A 149 -1.38 12.41 -16.60
CA GLY A 149 -1.08 13.82 -16.86
C GLY A 149 -0.03 14.39 -15.91
N GLN A 150 0.64 15.48 -16.32
CA GLN A 150 1.81 16.02 -15.61
C GLN A 150 1.51 16.46 -14.17
N GLN A 151 0.35 17.09 -13.94
CA GLN A 151 -0.04 17.57 -12.60
C GLN A 151 -0.16 16.41 -11.60
N ALA A 152 -0.90 15.36 -11.95
CA ALA A 152 -1.08 14.20 -11.08
C ALA A 152 0.16 13.29 -11.05
N TRP A 153 0.94 13.22 -12.13
CA TRP A 153 2.25 12.56 -12.13
C TRP A 153 3.22 13.17 -11.10
N GLY A 154 3.15 14.50 -10.89
CA GLY A 154 3.89 15.19 -9.83
C GLY A 154 3.53 14.72 -8.41
N ARG A 155 2.40 14.02 -8.22
CA ARG A 155 1.99 13.39 -6.95
C ARG A 155 2.37 11.91 -6.87
N VAL A 156 3.00 11.31 -7.88
CA VAL A 156 3.46 9.92 -7.81
C VAL A 156 4.69 9.81 -6.92
N VAL A 157 4.48 9.27 -5.72
CA VAL A 157 5.50 9.13 -4.67
C VAL A 157 6.10 7.74 -4.61
N GLY A 158 5.44 6.76 -5.22
CA GLY A 158 5.90 5.38 -5.21
C GLY A 158 5.21 4.52 -6.24
N PHE A 159 5.64 3.27 -6.29
CA PHE A 159 5.02 2.24 -7.09
C PHE A 159 4.77 0.99 -6.25
N ARG A 160 3.79 0.18 -6.66
CA ARG A 160 3.56 -1.15 -6.09
C ARG A 160 3.35 -2.19 -7.19
N TYR A 161 3.84 -3.39 -6.94
CA TYR A 161 3.46 -4.60 -7.67
C TYR A 161 3.10 -5.64 -6.62
N LEU A 162 1.83 -6.03 -6.56
CA LEU A 162 1.32 -6.84 -5.47
C LEU A 162 1.89 -8.28 -5.52
N LEU A 163 2.67 -8.63 -4.49
CA LEU A 163 3.23 -9.97 -4.31
C LEU A 163 2.34 -10.86 -3.42
N GLN A 164 1.43 -10.25 -2.64
CA GLN A 164 0.39 -10.91 -1.86
C GLN A 164 -0.57 -11.71 -2.76
N GLY A 165 -1.10 -12.80 -2.22
CA GLY A 165 -2.01 -13.72 -2.92
C GLY A 165 -1.29 -14.65 -3.89
N ARG A 166 0.03 -14.82 -3.73
CA ARG A 166 0.89 -15.62 -4.61
C ARG A 166 1.71 -16.59 -3.77
N SER A 167 1.90 -17.80 -4.28
CA SER A 167 2.77 -18.77 -3.62
C SER A 167 4.20 -18.26 -3.47
N ALA A 168 4.93 -18.80 -2.49
CA ALA A 168 6.34 -18.49 -2.29
C ALA A 168 7.19 -18.71 -3.56
N GLU A 169 6.88 -19.74 -4.35
CA GLU A 169 7.56 -20.06 -5.61
C GLU A 169 7.31 -19.01 -6.68
N GLU A 170 6.07 -18.52 -6.81
CA GLU A 170 5.74 -17.43 -7.72
C GLU A 170 6.46 -16.13 -7.32
N VAL A 171 6.45 -15.78 -6.03
CA VAL A 171 7.15 -14.59 -5.52
C VAL A 171 8.67 -14.70 -5.77
N LYS A 172 9.26 -15.86 -5.51
CA LYS A 172 10.69 -16.13 -5.84
C LYS A 172 10.95 -15.99 -7.34
N GLY A 173 10.07 -16.48 -8.20
CA GLY A 173 10.17 -16.37 -9.65
C GLY A 173 10.11 -14.92 -10.14
N ILE A 174 9.19 -14.12 -9.59
CA ILE A 174 9.05 -12.69 -9.90
C ILE A 174 10.31 -11.93 -9.47
N ILE A 175 10.80 -12.14 -8.24
CA ILE A 175 12.01 -11.47 -7.74
C ILE A 175 13.26 -11.94 -8.50
N GLY A 176 13.30 -13.21 -8.93
CA GLY A 176 14.38 -13.76 -9.75
C GLY A 176 14.40 -13.25 -11.19
N ASN A 177 13.35 -12.58 -11.66
CA ASN A 177 13.32 -11.97 -12.98
C ASN A 177 14.28 -10.77 -13.04
N ALA A 178 15.25 -10.82 -13.97
CA ALA A 178 16.27 -9.79 -14.11
C ALA A 178 15.72 -8.38 -14.40
N TRP A 179 14.56 -8.29 -15.05
CA TRP A 179 13.90 -7.01 -15.30
C TRP A 179 13.20 -6.46 -14.07
N PHE A 180 12.66 -7.30 -13.20
CA PHE A 180 11.94 -6.85 -12.00
C PHE A 180 12.79 -5.93 -11.13
N VAL A 181 13.97 -6.40 -10.72
CA VAL A 181 14.94 -5.60 -9.94
C VAL A 181 15.43 -4.39 -10.73
N LYS A 182 15.76 -4.57 -12.01
CA LYS A 182 16.30 -3.49 -12.85
C LYS A 182 15.29 -2.35 -13.02
N ASN A 183 14.04 -2.67 -13.28
CA ASN A 183 12.96 -1.70 -13.49
C ASN A 183 12.63 -0.95 -12.19
N ILE A 184 12.64 -1.63 -11.03
CA ILE A 184 12.50 -0.96 -9.71
C ILE A 184 13.60 0.10 -9.54
N LYS A 185 14.87 -0.27 -9.76
CA LYS A 185 15.98 0.69 -9.66
C LYS A 185 15.83 1.86 -10.65
N THR A 186 15.38 1.60 -11.87
CA THR A 186 15.19 2.65 -12.88
C THR A 186 14.20 3.74 -12.42
N VAL A 187 13.06 3.38 -11.84
CA VAL A 187 12.02 4.38 -11.49
C VAL A 187 12.08 4.88 -10.05
N CYS A 188 12.59 4.07 -9.12
CA CYS A 188 12.63 4.39 -7.70
C CYS A 188 13.93 5.07 -7.28
N GLU A 189 15.07 4.71 -7.88
CA GLU A 189 16.39 5.27 -7.56
C GLU A 189 16.84 6.30 -8.61
N LYS A 190 16.74 5.99 -9.90
CA LYS A 190 17.30 6.80 -11.00
C LYS A 190 16.30 7.72 -11.69
N GLY A 191 15.07 7.79 -11.20
CA GLY A 191 14.03 8.65 -11.75
C GLY A 191 14.31 10.14 -11.51
N GLU A 192 13.45 11.00 -12.07
CA GLU A 192 13.48 12.46 -11.88
C GLU A 192 13.49 12.88 -10.40
N ARG A 193 12.88 12.05 -9.55
CA ARG A 193 12.92 12.11 -8.10
C ARG A 193 12.95 10.69 -7.54
N ARG A 194 13.44 10.55 -6.32
CA ARG A 194 13.34 9.29 -5.58
C ARG A 194 11.87 8.94 -5.37
N ARG A 195 11.53 7.68 -5.58
CA ARG A 195 10.19 7.13 -5.35
C ARG A 195 10.30 5.86 -4.52
N ALA A 196 9.32 5.60 -3.68
CA ALA A 196 9.29 4.40 -2.87
C ALA A 196 8.78 3.19 -3.67
N PHE A 197 9.15 1.98 -3.23
CA PHE A 197 8.54 0.74 -3.67
C PHE A 197 7.77 0.13 -2.50
N ASP A 198 6.44 0.11 -2.60
CA ASP A 198 5.58 -0.51 -1.61
C ASP A 198 5.57 -2.03 -1.82
N VAL A 199 5.61 -2.78 -0.71
CA VAL A 199 5.69 -4.25 -0.73
C VAL A 199 4.57 -4.84 0.10
N GLY A 200 3.59 -5.45 -0.58
CA GLY A 200 2.56 -6.28 0.04
C GLY A 200 2.85 -7.76 -0.17
N VAL A 201 2.98 -8.51 0.92
CA VAL A 201 3.10 -9.99 1.00
C VAL A 201 2.24 -10.48 2.16
N ASP A 202 1.87 -11.77 2.17
CA ASP A 202 1.07 -12.38 3.23
C ASP A 202 1.81 -13.55 3.91
N ALA A 203 2.47 -13.28 5.02
CA ALA A 203 3.26 -14.29 5.73
C ALA A 203 2.40 -15.41 6.32
N HIS A 204 1.13 -15.15 6.61
CA HIS A 204 0.20 -16.13 7.15
C HIS A 204 -0.31 -17.06 6.06
N ARG A 205 -0.90 -16.50 4.99
CA ARG A 205 -1.62 -17.28 3.97
C ARG A 205 -0.71 -17.77 2.85
N ASP A 206 0.28 -16.98 2.45
CA ASP A 206 1.20 -17.31 1.35
C ASP A 206 2.52 -17.93 1.84
N GLY A 207 2.75 -17.89 3.16
CA GLY A 207 3.93 -18.43 3.83
C GLY A 207 5.02 -17.38 4.08
N VAL A 208 5.77 -17.58 5.16
CA VAL A 208 6.86 -16.67 5.60
C VAL A 208 7.99 -16.57 4.56
N GLU A 209 8.12 -17.58 3.70
CA GLU A 209 9.05 -17.60 2.57
C GLU A 209 8.88 -16.40 1.62
N THR A 210 7.68 -15.81 1.55
CA THR A 210 7.44 -14.58 0.77
C THR A 210 8.17 -13.39 1.38
N VAL A 211 8.17 -13.24 2.70
CA VAL A 211 8.92 -12.20 3.45
C VAL A 211 10.43 -12.43 3.29
N GLU A 212 10.87 -13.68 3.37
CA GLU A 212 12.27 -14.05 3.13
C GLU A 212 12.70 -13.75 1.68
N ALA A 213 11.78 -13.87 0.71
CA ALA A 213 12.03 -13.47 -0.66
C ALA A 213 12.16 -11.96 -0.83
N VAL A 214 11.34 -11.18 -0.12
CA VAL A 214 11.48 -9.71 -0.07
C VAL A 214 12.84 -9.29 0.48
N ALA A 215 13.39 -10.00 1.48
CA ALA A 215 14.76 -9.71 1.95
C ALA A 215 15.80 -9.82 0.82
N ARG A 216 15.68 -10.83 -0.04
CA ARG A 216 16.55 -10.97 -1.22
C ARG A 216 16.35 -9.83 -2.24
N LEU A 217 15.11 -9.39 -2.45
CA LEU A 217 14.82 -8.25 -3.33
C LEU A 217 15.51 -6.97 -2.83
N VAL A 218 15.42 -6.69 -1.54
CA VAL A 218 16.03 -5.50 -0.91
C VAL A 218 17.56 -5.55 -1.04
N GLU A 219 18.16 -6.73 -0.81
CA GLU A 219 19.61 -6.93 -0.99
C GLU A 219 20.06 -6.74 -2.45
N GLN A 220 19.28 -7.22 -3.42
CA GLN A 220 19.60 -7.11 -4.84
C GLN A 220 19.44 -5.68 -5.38
N THR A 221 18.48 -4.92 -4.85
CA THR A 221 18.24 -3.52 -5.26
C THR A 221 19.29 -2.59 -4.65
N GLY A 222 19.69 -2.84 -3.40
CA GLY A 222 20.65 -2.03 -2.65
C GLY A 222 20.01 -0.82 -1.98
N GLU A 223 20.83 0.08 -1.44
CA GLU A 223 20.33 1.18 -0.60
C GLU A 223 19.70 2.35 -1.38
N GLY A 224 19.75 2.35 -2.71
CA GLY A 224 19.19 3.43 -3.53
C GLY A 224 17.66 3.55 -3.45
N VAL A 225 16.96 2.48 -3.10
CA VAL A 225 15.49 2.39 -3.12
C VAL A 225 14.93 2.49 -1.71
N ASN A 226 13.90 3.33 -1.53
CA ASN A 226 13.08 3.29 -0.32
C ASN A 226 12.05 2.17 -0.45
N PHE A 227 12.04 1.23 0.49
CA PHE A 227 11.03 0.18 0.56
C PHE A 227 10.04 0.45 1.69
N VAL A 228 8.75 0.30 1.40
CA VAL A 228 7.69 0.44 2.41
C VAL A 228 6.94 -0.88 2.53
N LEU A 229 7.23 -1.64 3.59
CA LEU A 229 6.55 -2.88 3.89
C LEU A 229 5.12 -2.60 4.34
N ASN A 230 4.15 -3.24 3.70
CA ASN A 230 2.74 -3.09 4.01
C ASN A 230 2.31 -4.07 5.12
N HIS A 231 1.37 -3.64 5.97
CA HIS A 231 0.59 -4.48 6.88
C HIS A 231 1.38 -5.45 7.78
N LEU A 232 2.55 -5.05 8.30
CA LEU A 232 3.42 -5.93 9.08
C LEU A 232 3.89 -7.19 8.30
N CYS A 233 3.74 -7.22 6.97
CA CYS A 233 3.83 -8.42 6.13
C CYS A 233 2.79 -9.51 6.46
N LYS A 234 1.65 -9.12 7.03
CA LYS A 234 0.47 -9.96 7.38
C LYS A 234 0.82 -11.31 8.03
N PRO A 235 1.46 -11.33 9.22
CA PRO A 235 1.53 -12.54 10.02
C PRO A 235 0.13 -12.92 10.54
N ASP A 236 -0.01 -14.11 11.14
CA ASP A 236 -1.24 -14.47 11.85
C ASP A 236 -1.36 -13.63 13.12
N LEU A 237 -2.20 -12.60 13.12
CA LEU A 237 -2.36 -11.71 14.27
C LEU A 237 -3.28 -12.29 15.35
N SER A 238 -3.91 -13.44 15.10
CA SER A 238 -4.82 -14.07 16.06
C SER A 238 -4.09 -14.78 17.20
N THR A 239 -2.84 -15.17 16.99
CA THR A 239 -1.99 -15.77 18.01
C THR A 239 -0.51 -15.54 17.71
N PRO A 240 0.35 -15.25 18.70
CA PRO A 240 1.80 -15.25 18.51
C PRO A 240 2.40 -16.67 18.45
N GLU A 241 1.62 -17.71 18.73
CA GLU A 241 2.09 -19.11 18.76
C GLU A 241 1.96 -19.83 17.41
N TRP A 242 1.62 -19.11 16.32
CA TRP A 242 1.58 -19.69 14.99
C TRP A 242 2.98 -20.11 14.53
N GLY A 243 3.06 -21.19 13.75
CA GLY A 243 4.32 -21.84 13.38
C GLY A 243 5.32 -20.97 12.61
N GLY A 244 4.88 -19.83 12.05
CA GLY A 244 5.75 -18.89 11.32
C GLY A 244 6.25 -17.69 12.14
N PHE A 245 5.83 -17.51 13.40
CA PHE A 245 6.15 -16.31 14.19
C PHE A 245 7.64 -16.01 14.28
N GLU A 246 8.46 -16.99 14.69
CA GLU A 246 9.91 -16.78 14.85
C GLU A 246 10.63 -16.59 13.51
N ARG A 247 10.15 -17.23 12.44
CA ARG A 247 10.68 -17.01 11.08
C ARG A 247 10.34 -15.61 10.59
N TRP A 248 9.11 -15.14 10.82
CA TRP A 248 8.69 -13.78 10.51
C TRP A 248 9.53 -12.75 11.26
N LYS A 249 9.76 -12.96 12.57
CA LYS A 249 10.64 -12.11 13.38
C LYS A 249 12.06 -12.05 12.81
N THR A 250 12.62 -13.21 12.48
CA THR A 250 13.97 -13.31 11.90
C THR A 250 14.06 -12.61 10.56
N ALA A 251 13.08 -12.80 9.67
CA ALA A 251 13.03 -12.14 8.37
C ALA A 251 12.93 -10.61 8.50
N LEU A 252 12.07 -10.10 9.39
CA LEU A 252 11.98 -8.67 9.67
C LEU A 252 13.24 -8.11 10.32
N GLY A 253 13.90 -8.87 11.20
CA GLY A 253 15.18 -8.48 11.77
C GLY A 253 16.24 -8.26 10.70
N ARG A 254 16.36 -9.20 9.75
CA ARG A 254 17.26 -9.06 8.59
C ARG A 254 16.89 -7.84 7.73
N LEU A 255 15.61 -7.68 7.38
CA LEU A 255 15.12 -6.55 6.58
C LEU A 255 15.40 -5.20 7.24
N SER A 256 15.24 -5.11 8.56
CA SER A 256 15.42 -3.87 9.31
C SER A 256 16.86 -3.35 9.35
N SER A 257 17.85 -4.20 9.02
CA SER A 257 19.25 -3.78 8.88
C SER A 257 19.47 -2.83 7.70
N HIS A 258 18.54 -2.79 6.74
CA HIS A 258 18.56 -1.83 5.65
C HIS A 258 17.97 -0.49 6.10
N PRO A 259 18.72 0.63 6.02
CA PRO A 259 18.28 1.92 6.56
C PRO A 259 17.10 2.53 5.81
N ASN A 260 16.95 2.21 4.52
CA ASN A 260 15.88 2.73 3.65
C ASN A 260 14.65 1.81 3.59
N LEU A 261 14.37 1.10 4.67
CA LEU A 261 13.24 0.19 4.79
C LEU A 261 12.32 0.64 5.93
N TYR A 262 11.05 0.76 5.60
CA TYR A 262 10.01 1.31 6.46
C TYR A 262 8.87 0.30 6.64
N MET A 263 8.13 0.41 7.74
CA MET A 263 7.03 -0.49 8.08
C MET A 263 5.73 0.27 8.30
N LYS A 264 4.66 -0.14 7.60
CA LYS A 264 3.30 0.35 7.84
C LYS A 264 2.67 -0.35 9.03
N LEU A 265 2.15 0.43 9.97
CA LEU A 265 1.14 -0.02 10.93
C LEU A 265 -0.24 0.13 10.27
N SER A 266 -0.63 -0.86 9.47
CA SER A 266 -1.89 -0.86 8.72
C SER A 266 -2.41 -2.29 8.56
N GLY A 267 -3.66 -2.45 8.10
CA GLY A 267 -4.24 -3.75 7.70
C GLY A 267 -4.15 -4.84 8.77
N ALA A 268 -4.29 -4.49 10.05
CA ALA A 268 -4.31 -5.47 11.13
C ALA A 268 -5.71 -6.07 11.33
N LEU A 269 -6.77 -5.28 11.11
CA LEU A 269 -8.14 -5.65 11.47
C LEU A 269 -8.73 -6.80 10.66
N ASN A 270 -8.15 -7.10 9.49
CA ASN A 270 -8.53 -8.19 8.59
C ASN A 270 -7.68 -9.47 8.79
N GLU A 271 -6.66 -9.46 9.64
CA GLU A 271 -5.68 -10.54 9.77
C GLU A 271 -5.88 -11.45 10.99
N PHE A 272 -7.06 -11.38 11.60
CA PHE A 272 -7.45 -12.29 12.69
C PHE A 272 -8.17 -13.55 12.18
N SER A 273 -8.55 -13.61 10.91
CA SER A 273 -9.24 -14.77 10.33
C SER A 273 -8.40 -16.06 10.48
N PRO A 274 -8.99 -17.19 10.88
CA PRO A 274 -10.45 -17.45 10.98
C PRO A 274 -11.11 -16.98 12.29
N ASN A 275 -10.33 -16.45 13.24
CA ASN A 275 -10.86 -15.92 14.48
C ASN A 275 -11.53 -14.55 14.27
N GLN A 276 -12.42 -14.17 15.20
CA GLN A 276 -12.99 -12.84 15.20
C GLN A 276 -11.96 -11.82 15.69
N THR A 277 -11.83 -10.71 14.96
CA THR A 277 -11.03 -9.56 15.41
C THR A 277 -11.51 -9.07 16.77
N PRO A 278 -10.61 -8.94 17.77
CA PRO A 278 -11.02 -8.54 19.12
C PRO A 278 -11.77 -7.19 19.10
N PRO A 279 -12.99 -7.12 19.65
CA PRO A 279 -13.85 -5.95 19.52
C PRO A 279 -13.52 -4.83 20.50
N ASN A 280 -12.68 -5.09 21.50
CA ASN A 280 -12.26 -4.08 22.47
C ASN A 280 -10.76 -3.82 22.37
N LYS A 281 -10.40 -2.60 22.79
CA LYS A 281 -9.04 -2.07 22.66
C LYS A 281 -8.01 -2.84 23.49
N VAL A 282 -8.39 -3.37 24.65
CA VAL A 282 -7.45 -4.09 25.53
C VAL A 282 -7.02 -5.40 24.90
N ASP A 283 -7.98 -6.18 24.40
CA ASP A 283 -7.71 -7.49 23.81
C ASP A 283 -6.97 -7.38 22.48
N ILE A 284 -7.34 -6.40 21.63
CA ILE A 284 -6.60 -6.19 20.39
C ILE A 284 -5.16 -5.74 20.65
N LEU A 285 -4.92 -4.85 21.62
CA LEU A 285 -3.57 -4.46 22.00
C LEU A 285 -2.77 -5.67 22.50
N LYS A 286 -3.36 -6.47 23.39
CA LYS A 286 -2.72 -7.70 23.89
C LYS A 286 -2.30 -8.64 22.75
N ALA A 287 -3.17 -8.80 21.74
CA ALA A 287 -2.87 -9.64 20.57
C ALA A 287 -1.75 -9.05 19.69
N LEU A 288 -1.75 -7.73 19.49
CA LEU A 288 -0.80 -7.06 18.60
C LEU A 288 0.55 -6.74 19.23
N THR A 289 0.63 -6.57 20.55
CA THR A 289 1.85 -6.14 21.26
C THR A 289 3.10 -6.95 20.88
N PRO A 290 3.08 -8.31 20.81
CA PRO A 290 4.26 -9.07 20.41
C PRO A 290 4.80 -8.69 19.02
N TYR A 291 3.92 -8.35 18.08
CA TYR A 291 4.27 -7.96 16.71
C TYR A 291 4.75 -6.52 16.64
N LEU A 292 3.99 -5.61 17.26
CA LEU A 292 4.29 -4.18 17.25
C LEU A 292 5.59 -3.88 18.02
N ASP A 293 5.86 -4.59 19.12
CA ASP A 293 7.10 -4.45 19.89
C ASP A 293 8.31 -4.93 19.08
N HIS A 294 8.19 -6.05 18.38
CA HIS A 294 9.25 -6.53 17.49
C HIS A 294 9.52 -5.52 16.37
N VAL A 295 8.47 -4.95 15.79
CA VAL A 295 8.62 -3.89 14.77
C VAL A 295 9.26 -2.64 15.35
N LEU A 296 8.83 -2.15 16.51
CA LEU A 296 9.43 -0.98 17.16
C LEU A 296 10.91 -1.19 17.51
N GLN A 297 11.26 -2.36 18.04
CA GLN A 297 12.64 -2.70 18.38
C GLN A 297 13.57 -2.68 17.16
N ASN A 298 13.10 -3.14 16.00
CA ASN A 298 13.91 -3.28 14.80
C ASN A 298 13.92 -2.00 13.95
N PHE A 299 12.77 -1.35 13.79
CA PHE A 299 12.61 -0.19 12.90
C PHE A 299 12.83 1.13 13.61
N GLY A 300 12.46 1.23 14.88
CA GLY A 300 12.36 2.50 15.60
C GLY A 300 11.22 3.38 15.09
N ALA A 301 10.83 4.40 15.87
CA ALA A 301 9.71 5.28 15.52
C ALA A 301 9.91 6.02 14.17
N HIS A 302 11.16 6.32 13.80
CA HIS A 302 11.51 7.03 12.57
C HIS A 302 11.36 6.20 11.28
N ARG A 303 11.09 4.89 11.38
CA ARG A 303 10.86 4.01 10.21
C ARG A 303 9.53 3.27 10.27
N ILE A 304 8.66 3.64 11.21
CA ILE A 304 7.30 3.14 11.32
C ILE A 304 6.33 4.25 10.92
N LEU A 305 5.35 3.92 10.09
CA LEU A 305 4.34 4.88 9.59
C LEU A 305 2.93 4.35 9.79
N PHE A 306 2.04 5.21 10.28
CA PHE A 306 0.60 4.93 10.38
C PHE A 306 -0.03 4.79 9.00
N GLY A 307 -0.86 3.76 8.80
CA GLY A 307 -1.78 3.66 7.66
C GLY A 307 -3.07 2.98 8.10
N SER A 308 -4.21 3.43 7.61
CA SER A 308 -5.50 2.85 8.02
C SER A 308 -5.83 1.58 7.28
N ASP A 309 -5.34 1.44 6.04
CA ASP A 309 -5.81 0.45 5.08
C ASP A 309 -7.30 0.61 4.75
N TRP A 310 -7.84 1.84 4.81
CA TRP A 310 -9.23 2.10 4.45
C TRP A 310 -9.46 1.92 2.94
N PRO A 311 -10.59 1.35 2.49
CA PRO A 311 -11.70 0.80 3.28
C PRO A 311 -11.51 -0.67 3.67
N VAL A 312 -10.38 -1.30 3.32
CA VAL A 312 -10.08 -2.72 3.60
C VAL A 312 -10.06 -3.02 5.10
N CYS A 313 -9.74 -2.04 5.95
CA CYS A 313 -9.88 -2.14 7.40
C CYS A 313 -11.29 -2.52 7.89
N ASN A 314 -12.30 -2.40 7.02
CA ASN A 314 -13.67 -2.84 7.28
C ASN A 314 -13.88 -4.34 7.11
N VAL A 315 -12.96 -5.05 6.46
CA VAL A 315 -12.95 -6.51 6.38
C VAL A 315 -12.48 -7.04 7.73
N GLY A 316 -13.37 -7.71 8.46
CA GLY A 316 -13.06 -8.22 9.80
C GLY A 316 -13.02 -7.16 10.92
N GLY A 317 -13.01 -5.87 10.57
CA GLY A 317 -12.99 -4.78 11.55
C GLY A 317 -14.26 -4.73 12.43
N PRO A 318 -14.13 -4.67 13.77
CA PRO A 318 -15.24 -4.91 14.69
C PRO A 318 -16.17 -3.71 14.93
N LYS A 319 -15.91 -2.55 14.31
CA LYS A 319 -16.63 -1.29 14.56
C LYS A 319 -17.46 -0.80 13.37
N GLY A 320 -17.56 -1.60 12.31
CA GLY A 320 -18.28 -1.25 11.08
C GLY A 320 -17.61 -0.15 10.26
N GLU A 321 -18.17 0.15 9.09
CA GLU A 321 -17.53 1.00 8.06
C GLU A 321 -17.17 2.41 8.53
N GLN A 322 -17.95 2.97 9.45
CA GLN A 322 -17.77 4.32 9.98
C GLN A 322 -16.95 4.37 11.28
N GLY A 323 -16.57 3.21 11.83
CA GLY A 323 -15.90 3.11 13.13
C GLY A 323 -14.50 2.51 13.07
N ASN A 324 -14.18 1.69 12.07
CA ASN A 324 -12.91 0.94 12.05
C ASN A 324 -11.69 1.83 11.84
N TRP A 325 -11.81 2.93 11.07
CA TRP A 325 -10.71 3.89 10.91
C TRP A 325 -10.33 4.52 12.26
N GLY A 326 -11.30 5.09 12.97
CA GLY A 326 -11.09 5.69 14.29
C GLY A 326 -10.64 4.65 15.32
N TYR A 327 -11.16 3.43 15.26
CA TYR A 327 -10.73 2.34 16.12
C TYR A 327 -9.24 2.01 15.92
N TRP A 328 -8.77 1.93 14.67
CA TRP A 328 -7.36 1.71 14.40
C TRP A 328 -6.48 2.84 14.93
N VAL A 329 -6.91 4.09 14.78
CA VAL A 329 -6.23 5.24 15.39
C VAL A 329 -6.13 5.09 16.91
N GLU A 330 -7.21 4.70 17.58
CA GLU A 330 -7.19 4.48 19.03
C GLU A 330 -6.25 3.36 19.47
N VAL A 331 -6.17 2.28 18.69
CA VAL A 331 -5.27 1.15 18.96
C VAL A 331 -3.82 1.60 18.85
N VAL A 332 -3.43 2.26 17.75
CA VAL A 332 -2.06 2.76 17.56
C VAL A 332 -1.72 3.81 18.63
N GLU A 333 -2.64 4.73 18.95
CA GLU A 333 -2.45 5.75 19.99
C GLU A 333 -2.26 5.14 21.38
N SER A 334 -3.01 4.09 21.72
CA SER A 334 -2.83 3.39 22.98
C SER A 334 -1.50 2.64 23.04
N TRP A 335 -1.10 1.99 21.95
CA TRP A 335 0.19 1.30 21.87
C TRP A 335 1.38 2.27 22.02
N VAL A 336 1.42 3.39 21.28
CA VAL A 336 2.52 4.37 21.40
C VAL A 336 2.62 4.98 22.80
N LYS A 337 1.49 5.13 23.50
CA LYS A 337 1.45 5.57 24.90
C LYS A 337 2.00 4.50 25.84
N GLU A 338 1.59 3.25 25.68
CA GLU A 338 2.06 2.13 26.49
C GLU A 338 3.58 1.95 26.36
N LYS A 339 4.13 2.11 25.15
CA LYS A 339 5.57 2.05 24.90
C LYS A 339 6.34 3.29 25.36
N GLY A 340 5.66 4.33 25.83
CA GLY A 340 6.29 5.52 26.38
C GLY A 340 7.03 6.37 25.34
N LEU A 341 6.61 6.33 24.07
CA LEU A 341 7.20 7.17 23.02
C LEU A 341 7.08 8.65 23.39
N SER A 342 8.15 9.40 23.17
CA SER A 342 8.16 10.86 23.30
C SER A 342 7.19 11.50 22.30
N GLU A 343 6.79 12.75 22.55
CA GLU A 343 5.93 13.49 21.61
C GLU A 343 6.59 13.61 20.22
N GLY A 344 7.92 13.77 20.17
CA GLY A 344 8.67 13.77 18.91
C GLY A 344 8.56 12.43 18.16
N GLU A 345 8.75 11.30 18.83
CA GLU A 345 8.62 9.97 18.21
C GLU A 345 7.19 9.70 17.73
N LYS A 346 6.17 10.17 18.45
CA LYS A 346 4.78 10.08 18.01
C LYS A 346 4.58 10.82 16.70
N GLU A 347 5.08 12.04 16.56
CA GLU A 347 4.98 12.79 15.28
C GLU A 347 5.60 12.04 14.10
N TRP A 348 6.65 11.25 14.34
CA TRP A 348 7.21 10.35 13.33
C TRP A 348 6.24 9.24 12.92
N VAL A 349 5.75 8.48 13.89
CA VAL A 349 4.78 7.39 13.63
C VAL A 349 3.54 7.90 12.90
N TRP A 350 3.02 9.06 13.29
CA TRP A 350 1.75 9.58 12.78
C TRP A 350 1.84 10.30 11.44
N GLY A 351 3.03 10.70 10.98
CA GLY A 351 3.13 11.26 9.64
C GLY A 351 4.52 11.62 9.15
N LYS A 352 5.46 12.05 10.00
CA LYS A 352 6.79 12.46 9.50
C LYS A 352 7.55 11.30 8.86
N THR A 353 7.39 10.07 9.35
CA THR A 353 7.99 8.89 8.71
C THR A 353 7.44 8.68 7.30
N ALA A 354 6.11 8.75 7.12
CA ALA A 354 5.50 8.64 5.79
C ALA A 354 5.99 9.75 4.86
N ALA A 355 6.04 11.00 5.35
CA ALA A 355 6.54 12.12 4.57
C ALA A 355 8.00 11.94 4.14
N SER A 356 8.85 11.43 5.03
CA SER A 356 10.25 11.11 4.73
C SER A 356 10.38 9.94 3.73
N ALA A 357 9.65 8.84 3.93
CA ALA A 357 9.74 7.66 3.08
C ALA A 357 9.31 7.94 1.63
N TYR A 358 8.29 8.79 1.48
CA TYR A 358 7.66 9.13 0.20
C TYR A 358 8.12 10.47 -0.40
N GLU A 359 9.08 11.17 0.22
CA GLU A 359 9.56 12.50 -0.23
C GLU A 359 8.39 13.49 -0.42
N ILE A 360 7.52 13.60 0.59
CA ILE A 360 6.39 14.53 0.66
C ILE A 360 6.79 15.71 1.53
N GLY A 361 6.72 16.93 0.99
CA GLY A 361 7.14 18.15 1.70
C GLY A 361 6.24 18.54 2.86
N GLU A 362 5.00 18.95 2.57
CA GLU A 362 4.01 19.37 3.57
C GLU A 362 2.73 18.55 3.48
N PHE A 363 2.17 18.20 4.65
CA PHE A 363 0.90 17.49 4.76
C PHE A 363 -0.06 18.11 5.78
#